data_AF-A0A839ZTN6-F1
#
_entry.id   AF-A0A839ZTN6-F1
#
_cell.length_a   1.000
_cell.length_b   1.000
_cell.length_c   1.000
_cell.angle_alpha   90.00
_cell.angle_beta   90.00
_cell.angle_gamma   90.00
#
_symmetry.space_group_name_H-M   'P 1'
#
loop_
_entity.id
_entity.type
_entity.pdbx_description
1 polymer ?
#
loop_
_entity_poly.entity_id
_entity_poly.type
_entity_poly.pdbx_seq_one_letter_code
_entity_poly.pdbx_strand_id
1 'polypeptide(L)' 'MAKLKLGPITDDKPVKVTLELPAGLHRELVAYADILASDAGQAVGDPVRLIVPMLQRFIATDREFVKARRAMLPTSRNR' A
#
# COMPACT_ATOMS: atom_id res chain seq x y z
N MET A 1 33.98 8.76 -14.92
CA MET A 1 32.87 7.82 -15.25
C MET A 1 32.41 7.16 -13.96
N ALA A 2 31.35 7.68 -13.31
CA ALA A 2 30.86 7.14 -12.05
C ALA A 2 29.99 5.90 -12.31
N LYS A 3 30.44 4.73 -11.82
CA LYS A 3 29.75 3.46 -11.95
C LYS A 3 28.55 3.47 -10.99
N LEU A 4 27.33 3.65 -11.53
CA LEU A 4 26.08 3.48 -10.78
C LEU A 4 26.06 2.06 -10.20
N LYS A 5 26.29 1.94 -8.90
CA LYS A 5 26.15 0.67 -8.17
C LYS A 5 24.66 0.48 -7.88
N LEU A 6 23.96 -0.14 -8.81
CA LEU A 6 22.63 -0.66 -8.54
C LEU A 6 22.78 -1.78 -7.50
N GLY A 7 22.22 -1.58 -6.31
CA GLY A 7 22.12 -2.63 -5.30
C GLY A 7 21.28 -3.81 -5.82
N PRO A 8 21.30 -4.96 -5.12
CA PRO A 8 20.48 -6.10 -5.51
C PRO A 8 19.02 -5.66 -5.67
N ILE A 9 18.43 -5.98 -6.83
CA ILE A 9 17.03 -5.70 -7.12
C ILE A 9 16.22 -6.60 -6.19
N THR A 10 15.41 -5.98 -5.30
CA THR A 10 14.48 -6.71 -4.45
C THR A 10 13.54 -7.53 -5.34
N ASP A 11 13.50 -8.86 -5.14
CA ASP A 11 12.57 -9.76 -5.81
C ASP A 11 11.17 -9.57 -5.19
N ASP A 12 10.56 -8.41 -5.44
CA ASP A 12 9.19 -8.09 -5.02
C ASP A 12 8.20 -8.88 -5.88
N LYS A 13 8.11 -10.18 -5.62
CA LYS A 13 7.13 -11.06 -6.25
C LYS A 13 5.74 -10.68 -5.77
N PRO A 14 4.81 -10.28 -6.66
CA PRO A 14 3.46 -9.94 -6.26
C PRO A 14 2.77 -11.18 -5.69
N VAL A 15 2.19 -11.04 -4.49
CA VAL A 15 1.34 -12.08 -3.90
C VAL A 15 -0.10 -11.81 -4.31
N LYS A 16 -0.75 -12.80 -4.94
CA LYS A 16 -2.17 -12.71 -5.27
C LYS A 16 -3.02 -13.03 -4.05
N VAL A 17 -3.96 -12.14 -3.75
CA VAL A 17 -4.94 -12.29 -2.66
C VAL A 17 -6.33 -12.17 -3.26
N THR A 18 -7.20 -13.14 -2.97
CA THR A 18 -8.63 -13.06 -3.29
C THR A 18 -9.37 -12.46 -2.09
N LEU A 19 -10.19 -11.44 -2.33
CA LEU A 19 -10.95 -10.74 -1.29
C LEU A 19 -12.43 -10.75 -1.64
N GLU A 20 -13.26 -11.05 -0.65
CA GLU A 20 -14.71 -10.86 -0.73
C GLU A 20 -15.09 -9.59 0.03
N LEU A 21 -15.83 -8.70 -0.64
CA LEU A 21 -16.31 -7.46 -0.05
C LEU A 21 -17.82 -7.56 0.15
N PRO A 22 -18.35 -7.10 1.30
CA PRO A 22 -19.78 -6.86 1.44
C PRO A 22 -20.26 -5.92 0.32
N ALA A 23 -21.44 -6.20 -0.25
CA ALA A 23 -21.96 -5.43 -1.38
C ALA A 23 -22.07 -3.92 -1.09
N GLY A 24 -22.40 -3.54 0.16
CA GLY A 24 -22.42 -2.14 0.60
C GLY A 24 -21.05 -1.48 0.49
N LEU A 25 -20.01 -2.14 0.99
CA LEU A 25 -18.64 -1.63 0.94
C LEU A 25 -18.13 -1.51 -0.49
N HIS A 26 -18.46 -2.46 -1.36
CA HIS A 26 -18.10 -2.34 -2.78
C HIS A 26 -18.75 -1.10 -3.42
N ARG A 27 -20.03 -0.83 -3.14
CA ARG A 27 -20.73 0.37 -3.65
C ARG A 27 -20.10 1.67 -3.14
N GLU A 28 -19.71 1.71 -1.87
CA GLU A 28 -18.99 2.85 -1.30
C GLU A 28 -17.62 3.05 -1.95
N LEU A 29 -16.89 1.97 -2.22
CA LEU A 29 -15.60 2.02 -2.90
C LEU A 29 -15.72 2.55 -4.34
N VAL A 30 -16.77 2.15 -5.07
CA VAL A 30 -17.09 2.69 -6.40
C VAL A 30 -17.36 4.20 -6.31
N ALA A 31 -18.26 4.62 -5.41
CA ALA A 31 -18.59 6.04 -5.25
C ALA A 31 -17.37 6.87 -4.84
N TYR A 32 -16.52 6.33 -3.96
CA TYR A 32 -15.26 6.96 -3.57
C TYR A 32 -14.31 7.12 -4.76
N ALA A 33 -14.18 6.10 -5.60
CA ALA A 33 -13.37 6.15 -6.81
C ALA A 33 -13.86 7.24 -7.79
N ASP A 34 -15.17 7.38 -7.96
CA ASP A 34 -15.76 8.39 -8.85
C ASP A 34 -15.50 9.82 -8.35
N ILE A 35 -15.64 10.05 -7.05
CA ILE A 35 -15.34 11.35 -6.43
C ILE A 35 -13.85 11.68 -6.59
N LEU A 36 -12.96 10.72 -6.31
CA LEU A 36 -11.52 10.90 -6.44
C LEU A 36 -11.10 11.16 -7.90
N ALA A 37 -11.71 10.46 -8.85
CA ALA A 37 -11.47 10.66 -10.28
C ALA A 37 -11.87 12.06 -10.77
N SER A 38 -12.99 12.55 -10.24
CA SER A 38 -13.50 13.89 -10.55
C SER A 38 -12.57 15.00 -10.08
N ASP A 39 -11.93 14.82 -8.93
CA ASP A 39 -10.98 15.78 -8.36
C ASP A 39 -9.59 15.73 -9.05
N ALA A 40 -9.14 14.52 -9.43
CA ALA A 40 -7.84 14.31 -10.07
C ALA A 40 -7.83 14.53 -11.59
N GLY A 41 -9.01 14.70 -12.23
CA GLY A 41 -9.15 14.78 -13.68
C GLY A 41 -8.74 13.49 -14.44
N GLN A 42 -8.64 12.37 -13.73
CA GLN A 42 -8.26 11.06 -14.26
C GLN A 42 -9.23 9.99 -13.77
N ALA A 43 -9.77 9.21 -14.70
CA ALA A 43 -10.66 8.10 -14.37
C ALA A 43 -9.93 7.07 -13.50
N VAL A 44 -10.44 6.82 -12.30
CA VAL A 44 -10.06 5.65 -11.51
C VAL A 44 -10.73 4.45 -12.19
N GLY A 45 -9.99 3.72 -13.02
CA GLY A 45 -10.55 2.66 -13.86
C GLY A 45 -11.29 1.57 -13.07
N ASP A 46 -10.55 0.74 -12.33
CA ASP A 46 -11.13 -0.30 -11.47
C ASP A 46 -11.02 0.13 -9.99
N PRO A 47 -12.15 0.37 -9.28
CA PRO A 47 -12.15 0.79 -7.88
C PRO A 47 -11.37 -0.16 -6.95
N VAL A 48 -11.29 -1.45 -7.29
CA VAL A 48 -10.52 -2.45 -6.51
C VAL A 48 -9.02 -2.12 -6.50
N ARG A 49 -8.51 -1.42 -7.51
CA ARG A 49 -7.11 -0.97 -7.57
C ARG A 49 -6.78 0.05 -6.49
N LEU A 50 -7.76 0.70 -5.87
CA LEU A 50 -7.53 1.61 -4.74
C LEU A 50 -7.19 0.87 -3.45
N ILE A 51 -7.56 -0.41 -3.32
CA ILE A 51 -7.36 -1.18 -2.08
C ILE A 51 -5.86 -1.26 -1.75
N VAL A 52 -5.01 -1.56 -2.74
CA VAL A 52 -3.56 -1.69 -2.53
C VAL A 52 -2.92 -0.37 -2.01
N PRO A 53 -3.04 0.79 -2.69
CA PRO A 53 -2.46 2.03 -2.19
C PRO A 53 -3.11 2.50 -0.88
N MET A 54 -4.40 2.24 -0.66
CA MET A 54 -5.05 2.52 0.63
C MET A 54 -4.43 1.70 1.77
N LEU A 55 -4.23 0.40 1.58
CA LEU A 55 -3.58 -0.47 2.59
C LEU A 55 -2.13 -0.06 2.83
N GLN A 56 -1.38 0.26 1.77
CA GLN A 56 -0.02 0.78 1.91
C GLN A 56 0.00 2.05 2.76
N ARG A 57 -0.90 3.00 2.49
CA ARG A 57 -1.00 4.25 3.25
C ARG A 57 -1.41 4.00 4.69
N PHE A 58 -2.39 3.12 4.91
CA PHE A 58 -2.85 2.74 6.24
C PHE A 58 -1.68 2.19 7.09
N ILE A 59 -1.00 1.15 6.59
CA ILE A 59 0.13 0.51 7.29
C ILE A 59 1.28 1.50 7.54
N ALA A 60 1.57 2.37 6.57
CA ALA A 60 2.66 3.35 6.69
C ALA A 60 2.38 4.43 7.74
N THR A 61 1.11 4.76 7.98
CA THR A 61 0.70 5.85 8.87
C THR A 61 0.22 5.39 10.24
N ASP A 62 -0.06 4.10 10.41
CA ASP A 62 -0.42 3.52 11.71
C ASP A 62 0.77 3.60 12.69
N ARG A 63 0.68 4.54 13.63
CA ARG A 63 1.74 4.82 14.62
C ARG A 63 1.95 3.65 15.57
N GLU A 64 0.89 2.96 15.97
CA GLU A 64 0.98 1.85 16.91
C GLU A 64 1.62 0.64 16.23
N PHE A 65 1.25 0.38 14.98
CA PHE A 65 1.94 -0.59 14.14
C PHE A 65 3.44 -0.25 13.98
N VAL A 66 3.76 1.00 13.65
CA VAL A 66 5.16 1.44 13.48
C VAL A 66 5.96 1.28 14.78
N LYS A 67 5.39 1.62 15.94
CA LYS A 67 6.04 1.43 17.26
C LYS A 67 6.28 -0.04 17.54
N ALA A 68 5.27 -0.90 17.39
CA ALA A 68 5.39 -2.34 17.61
C ALA A 68 6.43 -2.98 16.68
N ARG A 69 6.42 -2.63 15.39
CA ARG A 69 7.39 -3.12 14.40
C ARG A 69 8.83 -2.73 14.77
N ARG A 70 9.04 -1.51 15.28
CA ARG A 70 10.37 -1.07 15.77
C ARG A 70 10.82 -1.84 17.00
N ALA A 71 9.91 -2.18 17.91
CA ALA A 71 10.23 -2.97 19.09
C ALA A 71 10.57 -4.44 18.76
N MET A 72 9.99 -4.98 17.68
CA MET A 72 10.23 -6.34 17.20
C MET A 72 11.52 -6.49 16.39
N LEU A 73 12.03 -5.41 15.78
CA LEU A 73 13.31 -5.45 15.08
C LEU A 73 14.41 -5.59 16.13
N PRO A 74 15.23 -6.67 16.12
CA PRO A 74 16.35 -6.78 17.02
C PRO A 74 17.24 -5.56 16.78
N THR A 75 17.41 -4.76 17.82
CA THR A 75 18.41 -3.72 17.82
C THR A 75 19.75 -4.44 17.67
N SER A 76 20.31 -4.50 16.46
CA SER A 76 21.73 -4.75 16.26
C SER A 76 22.50 -3.58 16.87
N ARG A 77 22.53 -3.52 18.20
CA ARG A 77 23.58 -2.84 18.95
C ARG A 77 24.72 -3.84 19.00
N ASN A 78 25.64 -3.67 18.06
CA ASN A 78 27.00 -4.16 18.13
C ASN A 78 27.49 -4.02 19.58
N ARG A 79 27.72 -5.15 20.25
CA ARG A 79 28.59 -5.21 21.44
C ARG A 79 30.01 -5.49 20.98
#